data_AF-A0A9P9PZ04-F1
#
_entry.id   AF-A0A9P9PZ04-F1
#
_cell.length_a   1.000
_cell.length_b   1.000
_cell.length_c   1.000
_cell.angle_alpha   90.00
_cell.angle_beta   90.00
_cell.angle_gamma   90.00
#
_symmetry.space_group_name_H-M   'P 1'
#
loop_
_entity.id
_entity.type
_entity.pdbx_description
1 polymer ?
#
loop_
_entity_poly.entity_id
_entity_poly.type
_entity_poly.pdbx_seq_one_letter_code
_entity_poly.pdbx_strand_id
1 'polypeptide(L)'
;GGNRHAPRSRAGCWTCREKKVKCDEVRPSCSRCVRLQRYCDYVPRQKKKSGPRRPKAGNLNSPTPSLELENSSRDGSIKLIERQNSVSESPRRTRLPMPSYLPPPAISAACSLVLLPTDHESIHHFRTSFAIRQHTKNPKYSVLSIIFRLAESNPMVMHMVTAIAGQEIAYLESSKDDRTLESCLSAQHYGDAMRMLAETFMDSDASSDMDSILATLWLMMQWEQRFGDGHGMGLKSHLSGLAAVLTNKYPALSSLNGVAKGLPVDVLGSEVYSTSDKDTGEYASLSTFATRMLVWFSSFDASAATYGLGGQVNSSLTQLLRQVTDEDEDNPIKGYFKIHQHSNALFRTVWGENYPQSELLDDLENREIFYLLGECGQLRYMVADLARQLYHGVAGAQEQISVVEKAIRLVGRRHSEILRVATSLVSDESNHKRLISNVRYIVPNFHATVLQFLRITRFDQGLDERQRLSLREIMTLAFKSFRHEGDTAMMRISWPLFMAGLETDDLLHREWILDRFRSLGRFGLNYKRAFLLLESVMEQQEKLSERVNMLDLLDSGCYERFVV
;
A
#
# COMPACT_ATOMS: atom_id res chain seq x y z
N GLY A 1 -0.99 46.83 -19.14
CA GLY A 1 -2.30 46.16 -19.10
C GLY A 1 -2.34 45.07 -20.16
N GLY A 2 -2.67 43.84 -19.78
CA GLY A 2 -2.72 42.70 -20.70
C GLY A 2 -4.06 41.98 -20.62
N ASN A 3 -4.72 41.83 -21.77
CA ASN A 3 -6.01 41.20 -21.99
C ASN A 3 -6.29 39.97 -21.11
N ARG A 4 -7.32 40.04 -20.26
CA ARG A 4 -7.73 38.95 -19.35
C ARG A 4 -8.55 37.83 -20.03
N HIS A 5 -8.71 37.85 -21.35
CA HIS A 5 -9.51 36.86 -22.08
C HIS A 5 -8.85 36.36 -23.37
N ALA A 6 -7.54 36.11 -23.34
CA ALA A 6 -6.92 35.33 -24.42
C ALA A 6 -7.44 33.87 -24.38
N PRO A 7 -7.70 33.24 -25.54
CA PRO A 7 -8.01 31.81 -25.60
C PRO A 7 -6.89 31.04 -24.90
N ARG A 8 -7.25 30.14 -23.98
CA ARG A 8 -6.24 29.29 -23.32
C ARG A 8 -5.49 28.53 -24.38
N SER A 9 -4.17 28.68 -24.40
CA SER A 9 -3.34 27.91 -25.32
C SER A 9 -3.64 26.42 -25.18
N ARG A 10 -3.81 25.78 -26.34
CA ARG A 10 -4.07 24.34 -26.45
C ARG A 10 -2.79 23.51 -26.33
N ALA A 11 -1.62 24.14 -26.44
CA ALA A 11 -0.32 23.48 -26.48
C ALA A 11 0.37 23.39 -25.11
N GLY A 12 -0.17 24.05 -24.07
CA GLY A 12 0.36 23.95 -22.71
C GLY A 12 0.30 22.53 -22.14
N CYS A 13 1.27 22.17 -21.29
CA CYS A 13 1.31 20.87 -20.63
C CYS A 13 0.04 20.63 -19.77
N TRP A 14 -0.37 19.37 -19.63
CA TRP A 14 -1.56 18.98 -18.88
C TRP A 14 -1.51 19.40 -17.43
N THR A 15 -0.34 19.31 -16.80
CA THR A 15 -0.12 19.72 -15.42
C THR A 15 -0.47 21.20 -15.19
N CYS A 16 -0.08 22.09 -16.11
CA CYS A 16 -0.45 23.49 -16.03
C CYS A 16 -1.93 23.73 -16.35
N ARG A 17 -2.49 22.95 -17.29
CA ARG A 17 -3.91 23.04 -17.69
C ARG A 17 -4.87 22.64 -16.58
N GLU A 18 -4.61 21.52 -15.88
CA GLU A 18 -5.39 21.06 -14.73
C GLU A 18 -5.38 22.10 -13.60
N LYS A 19 -4.20 22.65 -13.32
CA LYS A 19 -4.01 23.69 -12.30
C LYS A 19 -4.51 25.06 -12.74
N LYS A 20 -5.03 25.21 -13.97
CA LYS A 20 -5.54 26.47 -14.54
C LYS A 20 -4.54 27.62 -14.49
N VAL A 21 -3.25 27.34 -14.72
CA VAL A 21 -2.15 28.33 -14.73
C VAL A 21 -1.52 28.46 -16.12
N LYS A 22 -0.81 29.57 -16.38
CA LYS A 22 -0.09 29.79 -17.65
C LYS A 22 1.08 28.80 -17.77
N CYS A 23 1.17 28.15 -18.94
CA CYS A 23 2.29 27.32 -19.37
C CYS A 23 3.13 28.11 -20.39
N ASP A 24 4.44 27.98 -20.32
CA ASP A 24 5.40 28.57 -21.26
C ASP A 24 5.73 27.65 -22.45
N GLU A 25 5.15 26.46 -22.52
CA GLU A 25 5.18 25.54 -23.67
C GLU A 25 6.57 25.01 -24.08
N VAL A 26 7.61 25.34 -23.32
CA VAL A 26 8.96 24.79 -23.46
C VAL A 26 8.94 23.26 -23.29
N ARG A 27 9.64 22.56 -24.17
CA ARG A 27 9.80 21.09 -24.20
C ARG A 27 11.27 20.72 -23.89
N PRO A 28 11.54 19.59 -23.21
CA PRO A 28 10.59 18.54 -22.79
C PRO A 28 9.76 18.89 -21.54
N SER A 29 10.17 19.91 -20.78
CA SER A 29 9.46 20.37 -19.58
C SER A 29 9.31 21.89 -19.57
N CYS A 30 8.12 22.37 -19.22
CA CYS A 30 7.85 23.80 -19.10
C CYS A 30 8.50 24.38 -17.84
N SER A 31 8.98 25.62 -17.91
CA SER A 31 9.76 26.27 -16.84
C SER A 31 8.98 26.34 -15.52
N ARG A 32 7.64 26.44 -15.58
CA ARG A 32 6.80 26.45 -14.38
C ARG A 32 6.76 25.10 -13.67
N CYS A 33 6.68 24.00 -14.42
CA CYS A 33 6.72 22.67 -13.83
C CYS A 33 8.11 22.38 -13.24
N VAL A 34 9.18 22.78 -13.94
CA VAL A 34 10.56 22.67 -13.42
C VAL A 34 10.71 23.42 -12.10
N ARG A 35 10.36 24.72 -12.08
CA ARG A 35 10.50 25.57 -10.88
C ARG A 35 9.68 25.09 -9.69
N LEU A 36 8.49 24.53 -9.93
CA LEU A 36 7.61 24.02 -8.87
C LEU A 36 7.85 22.53 -8.58
N GLN A 37 8.88 21.93 -9.18
CA GLN A 37 9.23 20.51 -9.11
C GLN A 37 8.06 19.55 -9.45
N ARG A 38 7.12 20.01 -10.26
CA ARG A 38 5.97 19.21 -10.72
C ARG A 38 6.34 18.41 -11.96
N TYR A 39 5.66 17.28 -12.16
CA TYR A 39 5.74 16.57 -13.43
C TYR A 39 5.24 17.47 -14.57
N CYS A 40 5.84 17.39 -15.76
CA CYS A 40 5.43 18.19 -16.92
C CYS A 40 4.95 17.26 -18.03
N ASP A 41 3.64 17.25 -18.27
CA ASP A 41 3.01 16.29 -19.16
C ASP A 41 2.58 16.93 -20.49
N TYR A 42 3.23 16.55 -21.59
CA TYR A 42 2.82 16.92 -22.95
C TYR A 42 2.19 15.76 -23.74
N VAL A 43 1.90 14.62 -23.09
CA VAL A 43 1.34 13.44 -23.75
C VAL A 43 -0.08 13.76 -24.28
N PRO A 44 -0.40 13.44 -25.53
CA PRO A 44 -1.74 13.66 -26.07
C PRO A 44 -2.80 12.85 -25.30
N ARG A 45 -3.91 13.49 -24.85
CA ARG A 45 -5.06 12.81 -24.23
C ARG A 45 -6.35 13.09 -25.00
N GLN A 46 -7.25 12.11 -25.07
CA GLN A 46 -8.58 12.28 -25.67
C GLN A 46 -9.53 13.06 -24.73
N LYS A 47 -10.43 13.86 -25.28
CA LYS A 47 -11.40 14.65 -24.50
C LYS A 47 -12.62 13.79 -24.13
N LYS A 48 -12.95 13.67 -22.84
CA LYS A 48 -14.31 13.24 -22.42
C LYS A 48 -15.33 14.27 -22.97
N LYS A 49 -16.33 13.81 -23.72
CA LYS A 49 -17.41 14.68 -24.26
C LYS A 49 -18.22 15.21 -23.09
N SER A 50 -18.24 16.52 -22.89
CA SER A 50 -19.12 17.16 -21.91
C SER A 50 -20.58 16.90 -22.30
N GLY A 51 -21.34 16.24 -21.43
CA GLY A 51 -22.79 16.09 -21.58
C GLY A 51 -23.51 17.46 -21.62
N PRO A 52 -24.80 17.49 -22.02
CA PRO A 52 -25.53 18.73 -22.23
C PRO A 52 -25.63 19.54 -20.94
N ARG A 53 -25.24 20.82 -20.99
CA ARG A 53 -25.42 21.77 -19.89
C ARG A 53 -26.91 21.99 -19.63
N ARG A 54 -27.37 21.73 -18.39
CA ARG A 54 -28.66 22.25 -17.90
C ARG A 54 -28.67 23.79 -17.98
N PRO A 55 -29.76 24.43 -18.43
CA PRO A 55 -29.86 25.89 -18.45
C PRO A 55 -29.86 26.45 -17.01
N LYS A 56 -29.15 27.56 -16.81
CA LYS A 56 -29.25 28.37 -15.59
C LYS A 56 -30.53 29.20 -15.66
N ALA A 57 -31.45 29.02 -14.70
CA ALA A 57 -32.50 29.99 -14.44
C ALA A 57 -31.93 31.09 -13.53
N GLY A 58 -32.12 32.35 -13.95
CA GLY A 58 -31.70 33.54 -13.22
C GLY A 58 -32.66 33.92 -12.09
N ASN A 59 -32.12 34.73 -11.18
CA ASN A 59 -32.79 35.40 -10.06
C ASN A 59 -34.15 36.02 -10.40
N LEU A 60 -35.09 35.97 -9.45
CA LEU A 60 -35.92 37.09 -9.00
C LEU A 60 -36.47 36.80 -7.58
N ASN A 61 -36.76 37.88 -6.86
CA ASN A 61 -36.78 38.03 -5.40
C ASN A 61 -37.99 37.43 -4.65
N SER A 62 -37.75 37.15 -3.36
CA SER A 62 -38.59 36.97 -2.13
C SER A 62 -40.06 37.49 -2.08
N PRO A 63 -40.92 37.14 -1.08
CA PRO A 63 -40.66 36.50 0.23
C PRO A 63 -41.61 35.35 0.67
N THR A 64 -41.23 34.68 1.77
CA THR A 64 -41.99 33.71 2.60
C THR A 64 -43.31 34.28 3.18
N PRO A 65 -44.33 33.44 3.49
CA PRO A 65 -44.43 32.85 4.83
C PRO A 65 -45.08 31.43 4.95
N SER A 66 -44.61 30.70 5.97
CA SER A 66 -45.35 29.94 7.00
C SER A 66 -46.38 28.83 6.69
N LEU A 67 -46.07 27.66 7.27
CA LEU A 67 -46.88 26.79 8.16
C LEU A 67 -47.96 25.81 7.61
N GLU A 68 -48.01 24.69 8.34
CA GLU A 68 -49.05 23.65 8.51
C GLU A 68 -49.11 22.52 7.45
N LEU A 69 -48.69 21.28 7.78
CA LEU A 69 -49.39 20.22 8.55
C LEU A 69 -50.78 19.91 7.96
N GLU A 70 -50.92 18.77 7.27
CA GLU A 70 -51.67 17.62 7.81
C GLU A 70 -51.78 16.43 6.84
N ASN A 71 -51.93 15.27 7.48
CA ASN A 71 -52.16 13.93 7.00
C ASN A 71 -53.34 13.78 6.02
N SER A 72 -53.29 12.78 5.14
CA SER A 72 -54.22 11.63 5.25
C SER A 72 -53.91 10.54 4.23
N SER A 73 -54.39 9.35 4.57
CA SER A 73 -54.00 8.03 4.13
C SER A 73 -54.98 7.42 3.12
N ARG A 74 -54.59 6.27 2.56
CA ARG A 74 -55.42 5.24 1.86
C ARG A 74 -55.87 5.67 0.45
N ASP A 75 -56.06 4.82 -0.54
CA ASP A 75 -56.14 3.37 -0.69
C ASP A 75 -55.83 3.14 -2.20
N GLY A 76 -55.05 2.13 -2.59
CA GLY A 76 -55.64 0.85 -3.00
C GLY A 76 -56.28 0.91 -4.39
N SER A 77 -55.59 0.39 -5.41
CA SER A 77 -56.20 -0.43 -6.48
C SER A 77 -55.18 -0.87 -7.54
N ILE A 78 -54.77 -2.13 -7.43
CA ILE A 78 -54.21 -2.93 -8.50
C ILE A 78 -55.31 -3.19 -9.53
N LYS A 79 -55.09 -2.84 -10.80
CA LYS A 79 -55.77 -3.47 -11.93
C LYS A 79 -54.75 -3.87 -12.99
N LEU A 80 -54.51 -5.18 -13.05
CA LEU A 80 -54.10 -5.89 -14.25
C LEU A 80 -55.17 -5.67 -15.33
N ILE A 81 -54.80 -5.15 -16.49
CA ILE A 81 -55.49 -5.44 -17.76
C ILE A 81 -54.44 -5.62 -18.86
N GLU A 82 -54.71 -6.66 -19.63
CA GLU A 82 -53.89 -7.35 -20.61
C GLU A 82 -53.48 -6.52 -21.82
N ARG A 83 -52.33 -6.93 -22.36
CA ARG A 83 -51.89 -6.79 -23.74
C ARG A 83 -53.03 -6.96 -24.74
N GLN A 84 -53.26 -5.94 -25.58
CA GLN A 84 -53.62 -6.16 -26.98
C GLN A 84 -52.84 -5.23 -27.89
N ASN A 85 -52.13 -5.86 -28.83
CA ASN A 85 -51.40 -5.24 -29.92
C ASN A 85 -52.37 -4.51 -30.86
N SER A 86 -52.07 -3.26 -31.18
CA SER A 86 -52.40 -2.74 -32.51
C SER A 86 -51.33 -1.73 -32.95
N VAL A 87 -50.89 -1.96 -34.18
CA VAL A 87 -49.80 -1.30 -34.88
C VAL A 87 -50.33 0.02 -35.45
N SER A 88 -49.63 1.13 -35.21
CA SER A 88 -49.76 2.34 -36.03
C SER A 88 -48.45 3.13 -35.98
N GLU A 89 -47.91 3.38 -37.17
CA GLU A 89 -46.57 3.85 -37.49
C GLU A 89 -46.29 5.29 -37.03
N SER A 90 -45.05 5.53 -36.60
CA SER A 90 -44.45 6.86 -36.55
C SER A 90 -43.11 6.87 -37.31
N PRO A 91 -42.71 8.01 -37.91
CA PRO A 91 -41.79 8.02 -39.04
C PRO A 91 -40.34 7.75 -38.64
N ARG A 92 -39.70 6.86 -39.41
CA ARG A 92 -38.27 6.52 -39.33
C ARG A 92 -37.42 7.77 -39.48
N ARG A 93 -36.76 8.21 -38.39
CA ARG A 93 -35.56 9.04 -38.48
C ARG A 93 -34.40 8.19 -39.00
N THR A 94 -34.00 8.44 -40.24
CA THR A 94 -32.77 7.95 -40.84
C THR A 94 -31.59 8.34 -39.95
N ARG A 95 -30.97 7.37 -39.27
CA ARG A 95 -29.69 7.58 -38.58
C ARG A 95 -28.62 7.75 -39.65
N LEU A 96 -27.97 8.91 -39.67
CA LEU A 96 -26.71 9.08 -40.40
C LEU A 96 -25.65 8.16 -39.76
N PRO A 97 -24.76 7.52 -40.55
CA PRO A 97 -23.68 6.71 -40.01
C PRO A 97 -22.75 7.58 -39.14
N MET A 98 -22.46 7.11 -37.92
CA MET A 98 -21.42 7.68 -37.08
C MET A 98 -20.06 7.57 -37.80
N PRO A 99 -19.17 8.60 -37.71
CA PRO A 99 -17.80 8.42 -38.13
C PRO A 99 -17.17 7.30 -37.30
N SER A 100 -16.64 6.29 -37.96
CA SER A 100 -15.78 5.27 -37.35
C SER A 100 -14.58 5.96 -36.70
N TYR A 101 -14.64 6.13 -35.38
CA TYR A 101 -13.45 6.47 -34.62
C TYR A 101 -12.55 5.24 -34.62
N LEU A 102 -11.53 5.25 -35.49
CA LEU A 102 -10.39 4.36 -35.35
C LEU A 102 -9.80 4.57 -33.94
N PRO A 103 -9.65 3.51 -33.12
CA PRO A 103 -8.90 3.62 -31.88
C PRO A 103 -7.47 4.11 -32.20
N PRO A 104 -6.82 4.88 -31.31
CA PRO A 104 -5.41 5.22 -31.47
C PRO A 104 -4.61 3.95 -31.74
N PRO A 105 -3.63 3.95 -32.66
CA PRO A 105 -2.82 2.77 -32.92
C PRO A 105 -2.13 2.36 -31.62
N ALA A 106 -2.23 1.07 -31.29
CA ALA A 106 -1.57 0.51 -30.14
C ALA A 106 -0.05 0.67 -30.33
N ILE A 107 0.61 1.28 -29.35
CA ILE A 107 2.03 1.61 -29.44
C ILE A 107 2.80 0.44 -28.83
N SER A 108 3.71 -0.16 -29.61
CA SER A 108 4.65 -1.14 -29.08
C SER A 108 5.55 -0.45 -28.05
N ALA A 109 5.47 -0.91 -26.79
CA ALA A 109 6.27 -0.42 -25.69
C ALA A 109 7.68 -1.02 -25.70
N ALA A 110 8.62 -0.39 -24.98
CA ALA A 110 9.99 -0.89 -24.85
C ALA A 110 10.07 -2.29 -24.19
N CYS A 111 9.06 -2.66 -23.39
CA CYS A 111 8.91 -4.00 -22.81
C CYS A 111 8.26 -5.02 -23.78
N SER A 112 8.18 -4.71 -25.08
CA SER A 112 7.59 -5.56 -26.14
C SER A 112 6.08 -5.83 -26.00
N LEU A 113 5.38 -5.11 -25.13
CA LEU A 113 3.92 -5.15 -25.02
C LEU A 113 3.26 -4.16 -25.97
N VAL A 114 2.09 -4.53 -26.48
CA VAL A 114 1.22 -3.64 -27.25
C VAL A 114 0.23 -3.00 -26.28
N LEU A 115 0.47 -1.74 -25.91
CA LEU A 115 -0.32 -1.06 -24.88
C LEU A 115 -1.56 -0.37 -25.47
N LEU A 116 -2.70 -0.60 -24.82
CA LEU A 116 -3.97 0.04 -25.12
C LEU A 116 -4.06 1.45 -24.50
N PRO A 117 -4.98 2.31 -24.98
CA PRO A 117 -5.23 3.61 -24.36
C PRO A 117 -5.58 3.55 -22.87
N THR A 118 -6.30 2.51 -22.45
CA THR A 118 -6.61 2.23 -21.03
C THR A 118 -5.37 1.91 -20.23
N ASP A 119 -4.40 1.19 -20.82
CA ASP A 119 -3.16 0.82 -20.14
C ASP A 119 -2.30 2.05 -19.89
N HIS A 120 -2.29 3.00 -20.83
CA HIS A 120 -1.63 4.29 -20.63
C HIS A 120 -2.23 5.10 -19.47
N GLU A 121 -3.55 5.02 -19.26
CA GLU A 121 -4.22 5.65 -18.12
C GLU A 121 -3.84 4.96 -16.80
N SER A 122 -3.85 3.62 -16.77
CA SER A 122 -3.38 2.82 -15.63
C SER A 122 -1.92 3.12 -15.28
N ILE A 123 -1.02 3.13 -16.26
CA ILE A 123 0.40 3.46 -16.06
C ILE A 123 0.56 4.89 -15.51
N HIS A 124 -0.22 5.84 -16.02
CA HIS A 124 -0.20 7.20 -15.50
C HIS A 124 -0.65 7.26 -14.03
N HIS A 125 -1.75 6.58 -13.71
CA HIS A 125 -2.27 6.50 -12.35
C HIS A 125 -1.30 5.79 -11.39
N PHE A 126 -0.62 4.74 -11.84
CA PHE A 126 0.42 4.06 -11.07
C PHE A 126 1.48 5.06 -10.58
N ARG A 127 1.99 5.88 -11.50
CA ARG A 127 3.09 6.82 -11.25
C ARG A 127 2.68 8.06 -10.45
N THR A 128 1.41 8.45 -10.52
CA THR A 128 0.94 9.74 -9.99
C THR A 128 0.05 9.63 -8.75
N SER A 129 -0.73 8.55 -8.63
CA SER A 129 -1.75 8.41 -7.58
C SER A 129 -1.51 7.18 -6.72
N PHE A 130 -1.16 6.04 -7.32
CA PHE A 130 -0.88 4.81 -6.57
C PHE A 130 0.40 4.96 -5.75
N ALA A 131 1.52 5.35 -6.37
CA ALA A 131 2.82 5.47 -5.69
C ALA A 131 2.81 6.39 -4.47
N ILE A 132 2.10 7.54 -4.54
CA ILE A 132 1.98 8.50 -3.42
C ILE A 132 1.25 7.89 -2.21
N ARG A 133 0.32 6.96 -2.45
CA ARG A 133 -0.47 6.34 -1.37
C ARG A 133 0.27 5.19 -0.69
N GLN A 134 1.34 4.65 -1.29
CA GLN A 134 2.13 3.57 -0.70
C GLN A 134 3.16 4.07 0.31
N HIS A 135 3.68 5.28 0.13
CA HIS A 135 4.72 5.81 1.02
C HIS A 135 4.79 7.34 0.99
N THR A 136 5.52 7.91 1.97
CA THR A 136 5.75 9.35 2.07
C THR A 136 6.93 9.86 1.25
N LYS A 137 7.72 8.98 0.61
CA LYS A 137 8.89 9.37 -0.22
C LYS A 137 8.44 10.08 -1.50
N ASN A 138 9.29 10.95 -2.04
CA ASN A 138 9.10 11.53 -3.36
C ASN A 138 8.92 10.42 -4.41
N PRO A 139 7.78 10.36 -5.12
CA PRO A 139 7.50 9.27 -6.08
C PRO A 139 8.56 9.13 -7.17
N LYS A 140 9.28 10.21 -7.52
CA LYS A 140 10.34 10.19 -8.54
C LYS A 140 11.59 9.41 -8.12
N TYR A 141 11.80 9.27 -6.80
CA TYR A 141 13.00 8.75 -6.17
C TYR A 141 12.62 7.72 -5.10
N SER A 142 11.81 6.75 -5.51
CA SER A 142 11.18 5.77 -4.62
C SER A 142 11.32 4.36 -5.16
N VAL A 143 11.10 3.35 -4.31
CA VAL A 143 11.07 1.94 -4.74
C VAL A 143 10.05 1.74 -5.87
N LEU A 144 8.91 2.44 -5.83
CA LEU A 144 7.87 2.37 -6.87
C LEU A 144 8.35 2.93 -8.21
N SER A 145 9.21 3.95 -8.21
CA SER A 145 9.86 4.40 -9.45
C SER A 145 10.90 3.42 -9.98
N ILE A 146 11.56 2.64 -9.10
CA ILE A 146 12.46 1.56 -9.53
C ILE A 146 11.65 0.42 -10.15
N ILE A 147 10.56 0.01 -9.49
CA ILE A 147 9.60 -0.98 -10.04
C ILE A 147 9.10 -0.53 -11.41
N PHE A 148 8.79 0.76 -11.58
CA PHE A 148 8.38 1.27 -12.89
C PHE A 148 9.51 1.23 -13.93
N ARG A 149 10.77 1.51 -13.56
CA ARG A 149 11.92 1.34 -14.46
C ARG A 149 12.10 -0.11 -14.90
N LEU A 150 11.91 -1.06 -13.99
CA LEU A 150 11.92 -2.49 -14.33
C LEU A 150 10.79 -2.81 -15.31
N ALA A 151 9.60 -2.24 -15.11
CA ALA A 151 8.46 -2.40 -16.02
C ALA A 151 8.72 -1.86 -17.43
N GLU A 152 9.54 -0.82 -17.59
CA GLU A 152 9.88 -0.26 -18.91
C GLU A 152 10.60 -1.29 -19.80
N SER A 153 11.32 -2.24 -19.21
CA SER A 153 12.03 -3.30 -19.93
C SER A 153 11.45 -4.71 -19.74
N ASN A 154 10.67 -4.96 -18.68
CA ASN A 154 10.15 -6.28 -18.36
C ASN A 154 8.60 -6.34 -18.52
N PRO A 155 8.07 -7.17 -19.43
CA PRO A 155 6.63 -7.27 -19.69
C PRO A 155 5.84 -7.79 -18.48
N MET A 156 6.35 -8.77 -17.74
CA MET A 156 5.70 -9.31 -16.54
C MET A 156 5.45 -8.21 -15.51
N VAL A 157 6.44 -7.37 -15.25
CA VAL A 157 6.30 -6.25 -14.29
C VAL A 157 5.32 -5.20 -14.85
N MET A 158 5.37 -4.90 -16.15
CA MET A 158 4.43 -3.95 -16.79
C MET A 158 2.97 -4.42 -16.74
N HIS A 159 2.73 -5.72 -16.96
CA HIS A 159 1.41 -6.31 -16.77
C HIS A 159 0.91 -6.05 -15.34
N MET A 160 1.72 -6.31 -14.30
CA MET A 160 1.30 -6.05 -12.93
C MET A 160 1.11 -4.56 -12.59
N VAL A 161 1.96 -3.67 -13.12
CA VAL A 161 1.80 -2.21 -12.99
C VAL A 161 0.46 -1.77 -13.56
N THR A 162 0.11 -2.30 -14.73
CA THR A 162 -1.15 -1.99 -15.43
C THR A 162 -2.34 -2.57 -14.70
N ALA A 163 -2.26 -3.83 -14.27
CA ALA A 163 -3.29 -4.52 -13.51
C ALA A 163 -3.67 -3.74 -12.25
N ILE A 164 -2.72 -3.53 -11.33
CA ILE A 164 -3.03 -2.98 -10.02
C ILE A 164 -3.56 -1.54 -10.10
N ALA A 165 -3.04 -0.75 -11.03
CA ALA A 165 -3.50 0.62 -11.21
C ALA A 165 -4.87 0.68 -11.90
N GLY A 166 -5.11 -0.14 -12.92
CA GLY A 166 -6.40 -0.23 -13.60
C GLY A 166 -7.51 -0.67 -12.64
N GLN A 167 -7.24 -1.68 -11.82
CA GLN A 167 -8.20 -2.16 -10.83
C GLN A 167 -8.52 -1.10 -9.78
N GLU A 168 -7.53 -0.32 -9.38
CA GLU A 168 -7.74 0.76 -8.42
C GLU A 168 -8.55 1.92 -9.01
N ILE A 169 -8.32 2.29 -10.28
CA ILE A 169 -9.17 3.26 -11.00
C ILE A 169 -10.61 2.76 -11.03
N ALA A 170 -10.83 1.52 -11.50
CA ALA A 170 -12.14 0.91 -11.60
C ALA A 170 -12.86 0.86 -10.23
N TYR A 171 -12.12 0.62 -9.15
CA TYR A 171 -12.66 0.62 -7.79
C TYR A 171 -13.05 2.02 -7.30
N LEU A 172 -12.27 3.05 -7.64
CA LEU A 172 -12.46 4.44 -7.18
C LEU A 172 -13.51 5.23 -7.98
N GLU A 173 -13.63 5.04 -9.30
CA GLU A 173 -14.45 5.88 -10.19
C GLU A 173 -15.96 5.53 -10.22
N SER A 174 -16.41 4.63 -9.34
CA SER A 174 -17.74 4.03 -9.25
C SER A 174 -18.90 4.66 -10.05
N SER A 175 -19.15 4.13 -11.26
CA SER A 175 -20.51 3.87 -11.79
C SER A 175 -20.68 2.35 -11.91
N LYS A 176 -21.90 1.79 -11.70
CA LYS A 176 -22.04 0.32 -11.61
C LYS A 176 -21.68 -0.43 -12.89
N ASP A 177 -21.80 0.22 -14.06
CA ASP A 177 -21.77 -0.44 -15.37
C ASP A 177 -20.37 -0.47 -16.01
N ASP A 178 -19.51 0.54 -15.83
CA ASP A 178 -18.12 0.55 -16.37
C ASP A 178 -17.16 -0.34 -15.56
N ARG A 179 -17.53 -0.73 -14.33
CA ARG A 179 -16.66 -1.52 -13.42
C ARG A 179 -16.30 -2.90 -13.96
N THR A 180 -17.17 -3.53 -14.75
CA THR A 180 -16.99 -4.93 -15.13
C THR A 180 -15.91 -5.09 -16.20
N LEU A 181 -15.85 -4.19 -17.17
CA LEU A 181 -14.88 -4.29 -18.27
C LEU A 181 -13.46 -3.92 -17.81
N GLU A 182 -13.28 -2.78 -17.15
CA GLU A 182 -11.95 -2.35 -16.67
C GLU A 182 -11.38 -3.31 -15.63
N SER A 183 -12.23 -3.86 -14.75
CA SER A 183 -11.79 -4.87 -13.79
C SER A 183 -11.44 -6.19 -14.48
N CYS A 184 -12.16 -6.59 -15.53
CA CYS A 184 -11.83 -7.77 -16.32
C CYS A 184 -10.47 -7.61 -17.03
N LEU A 185 -10.21 -6.47 -17.67
CA LEU A 185 -8.92 -6.18 -18.31
C LEU A 185 -7.78 -6.17 -17.28
N SER A 186 -8.01 -5.59 -16.11
CA SER A 186 -7.02 -5.59 -15.02
C SER A 186 -6.70 -7.00 -14.53
N ALA A 187 -7.72 -7.86 -14.40
CA ALA A 187 -7.55 -9.26 -14.05
C ALA A 187 -6.84 -10.07 -15.15
N GLN A 188 -7.05 -9.73 -16.43
CA GLN A 188 -6.31 -10.35 -17.54
C GLN A 188 -4.81 -10.03 -17.44
N HIS A 189 -4.44 -8.76 -17.23
CA HIS A 189 -3.03 -8.39 -17.03
C HIS A 189 -2.42 -9.12 -15.83
N TYR A 190 -3.16 -9.25 -14.72
CA TYR A 190 -2.71 -10.03 -13.57
C TYR A 190 -2.43 -11.50 -13.95
N GLY A 191 -3.37 -12.13 -14.68
CA GLY A 191 -3.24 -13.52 -15.14
C GLY A 191 -2.05 -13.72 -16.10
N ASP A 192 -1.83 -12.78 -17.02
CA ASP A 192 -0.68 -12.81 -17.93
C ASP A 192 0.64 -12.69 -17.19
N ALA A 193 0.74 -11.81 -16.20
CA ALA A 193 1.93 -11.70 -15.35
C ALA A 193 2.18 -12.98 -14.56
N MET A 194 1.13 -13.63 -14.03
CA MET A 194 1.24 -14.90 -13.32
C MET A 194 1.74 -16.02 -14.23
N ARG A 195 1.24 -16.08 -15.47
CA ARG A 195 1.72 -17.04 -16.48
C ARG A 195 3.19 -16.80 -16.81
N MET A 196 3.59 -15.57 -17.09
CA MET A 196 5.00 -15.22 -17.35
C MET A 196 5.91 -15.52 -16.16
N LEU A 197 5.45 -15.27 -14.94
CA LEU A 197 6.17 -15.60 -13.71
C LEU A 197 6.39 -17.12 -13.59
N ALA A 198 5.38 -17.92 -13.89
CA ALA A 198 5.49 -19.38 -13.90
C ALA A 198 6.48 -19.88 -14.98
N GLU A 199 6.42 -19.33 -16.19
CA GLU A 199 7.37 -19.61 -17.28
C GLU A 199 8.82 -19.30 -16.85
N THR A 200 9.02 -18.16 -16.17
CA THR A 200 10.33 -17.75 -15.62
C THR A 200 10.87 -18.72 -14.56
N PHE A 201 9.99 -19.43 -13.83
CA PHE A 201 10.42 -20.44 -12.87
C PHE A 201 10.74 -21.79 -13.50
N MET A 202 10.16 -22.10 -14.66
CA MET A 202 10.43 -23.33 -15.41
C MET A 202 11.74 -23.27 -16.20
N ASP A 203 12.17 -22.08 -16.59
CA ASP A 203 13.43 -21.85 -17.28
C ASP A 203 14.61 -21.84 -16.29
N SER A 204 15.58 -22.74 -16.48
CA SER A 204 16.78 -22.85 -15.65
C SER A 204 17.75 -21.69 -15.83
N ASP A 205 17.74 -21.03 -17.00
CA ASP A 205 18.62 -19.89 -17.30
C ASP A 205 18.04 -18.55 -16.85
N ALA A 206 16.74 -18.47 -16.56
CA ALA A 206 16.04 -17.28 -16.08
C ALA A 206 16.35 -16.91 -14.60
N SER A 207 17.38 -17.54 -14.01
CA SER A 207 17.90 -17.21 -12.68
C SER A 207 18.42 -15.77 -12.55
N SER A 208 18.58 -15.02 -13.65
CA SER A 208 19.20 -13.69 -13.66
C SER A 208 18.26 -12.51 -13.39
N ASP A 209 16.92 -12.66 -13.44
CA ASP A 209 15.98 -11.51 -13.31
C ASP A 209 15.21 -11.48 -11.98
N MET A 210 15.95 -11.62 -10.88
CA MET A 210 15.40 -11.63 -9.52
C MET A 210 14.68 -10.33 -9.16
N ASP A 211 15.20 -9.19 -9.58
CA ASP A 211 14.60 -7.89 -9.28
C ASP A 211 13.19 -7.78 -9.88
N SER A 212 12.98 -8.24 -11.13
CA SER A 212 11.66 -8.26 -11.75
C SER A 212 10.72 -9.27 -11.10
N ILE A 213 11.21 -10.46 -10.70
CA ILE A 213 10.42 -11.45 -9.96
C ILE A 213 9.91 -10.86 -8.64
N LEU A 214 10.81 -10.24 -7.85
CA LEU A 214 10.46 -9.64 -6.57
C LEU A 214 9.53 -8.43 -6.74
N ALA A 215 9.73 -7.60 -7.77
CA ALA A 215 8.83 -6.50 -8.09
C ALA A 215 7.41 -7.01 -8.43
N THR A 216 7.30 -8.03 -9.28
CA THR A 216 6.03 -8.67 -9.66
C THR A 216 5.33 -9.28 -8.46
N LEU A 217 6.02 -10.08 -7.64
CA LEU A 217 5.45 -10.70 -6.44
C LEU A 217 4.93 -9.66 -5.46
N TRP A 218 5.65 -8.55 -5.27
CA TRP A 218 5.19 -7.46 -4.42
C TRP A 218 3.92 -6.79 -4.95
N LEU A 219 3.84 -6.53 -6.26
CA LEU A 219 2.63 -5.99 -6.88
C LEU A 219 1.45 -6.96 -6.77
N MET A 220 1.69 -8.27 -6.90
CA MET A 220 0.66 -9.30 -6.70
C MET A 220 0.16 -9.32 -5.25
N MET A 221 1.05 -9.25 -4.26
CA MET A 221 0.65 -9.16 -2.86
C MET A 221 -0.16 -7.89 -2.55
N GLN A 222 0.22 -6.76 -3.14
CA GLN A 222 -0.52 -5.49 -3.03
C GLN A 222 -1.93 -5.59 -3.63
N TRP A 223 -2.07 -6.31 -4.75
CA TRP A 223 -3.36 -6.63 -5.35
C TRP A 223 -4.20 -7.46 -4.38
N GLU A 224 -3.68 -8.58 -3.89
CA GLU A 224 -4.43 -9.48 -3.00
C GLU A 224 -4.85 -8.80 -1.70
N GLN A 225 -4.01 -7.95 -1.13
CA GLN A 225 -4.35 -7.21 0.08
C GLN A 225 -5.47 -6.17 -0.12
N ARG A 226 -5.76 -5.74 -1.34
CA ARG A 226 -6.79 -4.73 -1.60
C ARG A 226 -8.05 -5.31 -2.21
N PHE A 227 -7.88 -6.29 -3.09
CA PHE A 227 -8.92 -6.80 -3.97
C PHE A 227 -9.08 -8.33 -3.89
N GLY A 228 -8.36 -9.00 -2.99
CA GLY A 228 -8.36 -10.46 -2.88
C GLY A 228 -9.75 -11.06 -2.60
N ASP A 229 -9.82 -12.37 -2.78
CA ASP A 229 -11.01 -13.22 -2.79
C ASP A 229 -11.78 -13.37 -1.46
N GLY A 230 -11.29 -12.78 -0.36
CA GLY A 230 -11.91 -12.90 0.97
C GLY A 230 -11.59 -14.20 1.70
N HIS A 231 -10.82 -15.09 1.07
CA HIS A 231 -10.32 -16.33 1.66
C HIS A 231 -8.81 -16.24 1.93
N GLY A 232 -8.11 -15.33 1.24
CA GLY A 232 -6.67 -15.10 1.38
C GLY A 232 -5.83 -16.15 0.65
N MET A 233 -6.43 -16.95 -0.23
CA MET A 233 -5.75 -18.05 -0.92
C MET A 233 -4.69 -17.55 -1.90
N GLY A 234 -5.01 -16.52 -2.68
CA GLY A 234 -4.04 -15.86 -3.57
C GLY A 234 -2.83 -15.32 -2.80
N LEU A 235 -3.07 -14.55 -1.73
CA LEU A 235 -2.00 -13.99 -0.89
C LEU A 235 -1.12 -15.08 -0.29
N LYS A 236 -1.72 -16.11 0.30
CA LYS A 236 -0.99 -17.24 0.90
C LYS A 236 -0.15 -18.00 -0.13
N SER A 237 -0.66 -18.13 -1.36
CA SER A 237 0.07 -18.78 -2.45
C SER A 237 1.30 -17.97 -2.85
N HIS A 238 1.17 -16.64 -2.99
CA HIS A 238 2.30 -15.76 -3.31
C HIS A 238 3.37 -15.73 -2.22
N LEU A 239 2.96 -15.70 -0.95
CA LEU A 239 3.90 -15.76 0.18
C LEU A 239 4.62 -17.10 0.25
N SER A 240 3.92 -18.22 -0.01
CA SER A 240 4.53 -19.55 -0.10
C SER A 240 5.49 -19.67 -1.27
N GLY A 241 5.12 -19.14 -2.44
CA GLY A 241 5.99 -19.05 -3.60
C GLY A 241 7.26 -18.26 -3.29
N LEU A 242 7.12 -17.09 -2.67
CA LEU A 242 8.28 -16.28 -2.26
C LEU A 242 9.17 -17.02 -1.25
N ALA A 243 8.60 -17.67 -0.23
CA ALA A 243 9.37 -18.46 0.72
C ALA A 243 10.17 -19.57 0.02
N ALA A 244 9.55 -20.28 -0.94
CA ALA A 244 10.24 -21.28 -1.75
C ALA A 244 11.36 -20.68 -2.61
N VAL A 245 11.19 -19.47 -3.14
CA VAL A 245 12.27 -18.74 -3.84
C VAL A 245 13.44 -18.46 -2.90
N LEU A 246 13.16 -18.02 -1.67
CA LEU A 246 14.19 -17.76 -0.65
C LEU A 246 14.92 -19.03 -0.19
N THR A 247 14.26 -20.18 -0.16
CA THR A 247 14.92 -21.43 0.24
C THR A 247 15.67 -22.09 -0.91
N ASN A 248 15.11 -22.08 -2.13
CA ASN A 248 15.60 -22.90 -3.24
C ASN A 248 16.51 -22.12 -4.20
N LYS A 249 16.24 -20.82 -4.43
CA LYS A 249 17.01 -19.98 -5.35
C LYS A 249 18.05 -19.09 -4.65
N TYR A 250 18.09 -19.10 -3.31
CA TYR A 250 19.02 -18.30 -2.50
C TYR A 250 20.03 -19.11 -1.65
N PRO A 251 20.79 -20.09 -2.21
CA PRO A 251 22.05 -20.53 -1.59
C PRO A 251 23.01 -19.34 -1.35
N ALA A 252 22.88 -18.28 -2.16
CA ALA A 252 23.63 -17.03 -2.10
C ALA A 252 23.36 -16.15 -0.87
N LEU A 253 22.50 -16.52 0.08
CA LEU A 253 22.51 -15.86 1.40
C LEU A 253 23.80 -16.16 2.17
N SER A 254 24.56 -17.18 1.77
CA SER A 254 25.96 -17.33 2.18
C SER A 254 26.87 -16.16 1.71
N SER A 255 26.48 -15.39 0.67
CA SER A 255 27.13 -14.11 0.28
C SER A 255 26.76 -12.94 1.20
N LEU A 256 25.68 -13.04 1.99
CA LEU A 256 25.46 -12.12 3.10
C LEU A 256 26.50 -12.30 4.21
N ASN A 257 27.41 -13.29 4.16
CA ASN A 257 28.55 -13.32 5.09
C ASN A 257 29.31 -12.00 5.09
N GLY A 258 29.45 -11.32 3.94
CA GLY A 258 30.11 -10.00 3.89
C GLY A 258 29.30 -8.90 4.60
N VAL A 259 27.99 -8.89 4.37
CA VAL A 259 27.03 -7.93 4.96
C VAL A 259 26.80 -8.17 6.46
N ALA A 260 26.76 -9.44 6.86
CA ALA A 260 26.57 -9.90 8.22
C ALA A 260 27.85 -9.73 9.06
N LYS A 261 29.04 -9.90 8.48
CA LYS A 261 30.31 -9.65 9.19
C LYS A 261 30.67 -8.16 9.30
N GLY A 262 29.85 -7.26 8.77
CA GLY A 262 30.08 -5.83 8.90
C GLY A 262 31.34 -5.35 8.17
N LEU A 263 31.68 -5.96 7.03
CA LEU A 263 32.72 -5.41 6.18
C LEU A 263 32.32 -3.97 5.81
N PRO A 264 33.21 -2.99 6.06
CA PRO A 264 32.92 -1.61 5.72
C PRO A 264 32.60 -1.54 4.22
N VAL A 265 31.49 -0.92 3.86
CA VAL A 265 31.48 -0.19 2.59
C VAL A 265 32.64 0.77 2.74
N ASP A 266 33.73 0.53 2.01
CA ASP A 266 34.97 1.28 2.16
C ASP A 266 34.67 2.77 1.99
N VAL A 267 34.54 3.48 3.12
CA VAL A 267 34.19 4.91 3.15
C VAL A 267 35.37 5.75 2.64
N LEU A 268 36.51 5.11 2.36
CA LEU A 268 37.74 5.71 1.85
C LEU A 268 38.13 5.13 0.49
N GLY A 269 37.18 5.12 -0.46
CA GLY A 269 37.46 5.30 -1.88
C GLY A 269 38.26 4.21 -2.59
N SER A 270 37.55 3.27 -3.19
CA SER A 270 37.94 2.71 -4.50
C SER A 270 36.74 2.00 -5.14
N GLU A 271 35.86 2.76 -5.80
CA GLU A 271 35.09 2.22 -6.92
C GLU A 271 35.83 2.61 -8.20
N VAL A 272 36.95 1.93 -8.46
CA VAL A 272 37.35 1.73 -9.86
C VAL A 272 36.47 0.59 -10.35
N TYR A 273 35.55 0.90 -11.26
CA TYR A 273 34.96 -0.09 -12.15
C TYR A 273 36.09 -0.83 -12.87
N SER A 274 36.55 -1.94 -12.29
CA SER A 274 37.37 -2.91 -13.00
C SER A 274 36.43 -3.83 -13.75
N THR A 275 36.29 -3.57 -15.05
CA THR A 275 35.78 -4.53 -16.02
C THR A 275 36.80 -5.65 -16.21
N SER A 276 37.02 -6.49 -15.19
CA SER A 276 37.69 -7.80 -15.33
C SER A 276 37.65 -8.56 -14.00
N ASP A 277 36.54 -9.21 -13.71
CA ASP A 277 36.57 -10.44 -12.90
C ASP A 277 35.70 -11.49 -13.59
N LYS A 278 36.32 -12.07 -14.63
CA LYS A 278 36.02 -13.42 -15.09
C LYS A 278 37.08 -14.30 -14.42
N ASP A 279 36.88 -14.76 -13.18
CA ASP A 279 37.50 -15.99 -12.63
C ASP A 279 37.41 -16.17 -11.09
N THR A 280 36.27 -15.85 -10.48
CA THR A 280 35.87 -16.53 -9.23
C THR A 280 34.43 -17.01 -9.41
N GLY A 281 34.17 -18.29 -9.16
CA GLY A 281 32.83 -18.87 -9.14
C GLY A 281 32.01 -18.38 -7.94
N GLU A 282 31.93 -17.07 -7.75
CA GLU A 282 31.25 -16.41 -6.65
C GLU A 282 29.78 -16.17 -7.03
N TYR A 283 28.89 -16.73 -6.23
CA TYR A 283 27.44 -16.49 -6.31
C TYR A 283 27.16 -14.99 -6.42
N ALA A 284 26.37 -14.58 -7.43
CA ALA A 284 25.98 -13.18 -7.61
C ALA A 284 25.41 -12.59 -6.30
N SER A 285 26.00 -11.47 -5.85
CA SER A 285 25.60 -10.81 -4.62
C SER A 285 24.16 -10.27 -4.71
N LEU A 286 23.43 -10.32 -3.59
CA LEU A 286 22.05 -9.81 -3.51
C LEU A 286 22.02 -8.32 -3.85
N SER A 287 21.24 -7.92 -4.87
CA SER A 287 21.09 -6.51 -5.23
C SER A 287 20.54 -5.69 -4.05
N THR A 288 20.87 -4.40 -3.99
CA THR A 288 20.32 -3.49 -2.97
C THR A 288 18.80 -3.34 -3.12
N PHE A 289 18.26 -3.53 -4.33
CA PHE A 289 16.82 -3.54 -4.59
C PHE A 289 16.17 -4.80 -4.00
N ALA A 290 16.69 -5.99 -4.32
CA ALA A 290 16.20 -7.25 -3.77
C ALA A 290 16.27 -7.23 -2.24
N THR A 291 17.37 -6.74 -1.65
CA THR A 291 17.49 -6.53 -0.19
C THR A 291 16.36 -5.64 0.35
N ARG A 292 16.07 -4.52 -0.31
CA ARG A 292 14.96 -3.62 0.07
C ARG A 292 13.61 -4.31 -0.05
N MET A 293 13.41 -5.13 -1.08
CA MET A 293 12.19 -5.90 -1.26
C MET A 293 12.02 -6.93 -0.14
N LEU A 294 13.08 -7.59 0.33
CA LEU A 294 13.00 -8.51 1.48
C LEU A 294 12.53 -7.82 2.77
N VAL A 295 13.02 -6.60 3.04
CA VAL A 295 12.54 -5.78 4.18
C VAL A 295 11.04 -5.53 4.06
N TRP A 296 10.56 -5.22 2.86
CA TRP A 296 9.13 -5.00 2.62
C TRP A 296 8.34 -6.31 2.75
N PHE A 297 8.78 -7.39 2.12
CA PHE A 297 8.13 -8.70 2.18
C PHE A 297 8.03 -9.23 3.60
N SER A 298 9.05 -9.04 4.41
CA SER A 298 9.00 -9.37 5.83
C SER A 298 7.84 -8.67 6.54
N SER A 299 7.63 -7.38 6.28
CA SER A 299 6.52 -6.62 6.88
C SER A 299 5.15 -7.07 6.33
N PHE A 300 5.07 -7.40 5.04
CA PHE A 300 3.85 -7.95 4.42
C PHE A 300 3.47 -9.31 4.99
N ASP A 301 4.45 -10.20 5.10
CA ASP A 301 4.29 -11.55 5.64
C ASP A 301 3.95 -11.51 7.13
N ALA A 302 4.55 -10.60 7.92
CA ALA A 302 4.18 -10.35 9.31
C ALA A 302 2.71 -9.90 9.45
N SER A 303 2.27 -9.05 8.52
CA SER A 303 0.89 -8.58 8.48
C SER A 303 -0.07 -9.72 8.16
N ALA A 304 0.25 -10.56 7.19
CA ALA A 304 -0.54 -11.74 6.85
C ALA A 304 -0.53 -12.80 7.98
N ALA A 305 0.60 -13.00 8.66
CA ALA A 305 0.73 -13.92 9.79
C ALA A 305 -0.22 -13.57 10.95
N THR A 306 -0.47 -12.28 11.17
CA THR A 306 -1.42 -11.79 12.19
C THR A 306 -2.84 -12.36 12.00
N TYR A 307 -3.21 -12.68 10.76
CA TYR A 307 -4.53 -13.19 10.38
C TYR A 307 -4.49 -14.66 9.90
N GLY A 308 -3.41 -15.38 10.22
CA GLY A 308 -3.24 -16.81 9.87
C GLY A 308 -3.00 -17.09 8.38
N LEU A 309 -2.59 -16.08 7.60
CA LEU A 309 -2.37 -16.19 6.14
C LEU A 309 -0.89 -16.19 5.73
N GLY A 310 0.02 -15.88 6.66
CA GLY A 310 1.44 -15.69 6.39
C GLY A 310 2.34 -16.23 7.50
N GLY A 311 3.63 -15.88 7.43
CA GLY A 311 4.68 -16.21 8.38
C GLY A 311 5.81 -17.04 7.78
N GLN A 312 5.56 -17.70 6.65
CA GLN A 312 6.53 -18.56 5.98
C GLN A 312 7.73 -17.79 5.46
N VAL A 313 7.56 -16.54 4.98
CA VAL A 313 8.68 -15.75 4.47
C VAL A 313 9.60 -15.34 5.63
N ASN A 314 9.04 -14.85 6.74
CA ASN A 314 9.84 -14.51 7.91
C ASN A 314 10.47 -15.74 8.58
N SER A 315 9.77 -16.88 8.59
CA SER A 315 10.33 -18.14 9.08
C SER A 315 11.56 -18.54 8.27
N SER A 316 11.44 -18.58 6.94
CA SER A 316 12.56 -18.89 6.04
C SER A 316 13.69 -17.86 6.20
N LEU A 317 13.38 -16.56 6.24
CA LEU A 317 14.36 -15.50 6.39
C LEU A 317 15.12 -15.61 7.72
N THR A 318 14.42 -15.91 8.82
CA THR A 318 15.02 -16.09 10.15
C THR A 318 15.95 -17.30 10.16
N GLN A 319 15.53 -18.41 9.59
CA GLN A 319 16.35 -19.62 9.48
C GLN A 319 17.63 -19.34 8.68
N LEU A 320 17.52 -18.63 7.55
CA LEU A 320 18.66 -18.28 6.71
C LEU A 320 19.62 -17.31 7.42
N LEU A 321 19.08 -16.31 8.11
CA LEU A 321 19.88 -15.33 8.85
C LEU A 321 20.68 -15.96 9.99
N ARG A 322 20.09 -16.92 10.72
CA ARG A 322 20.78 -17.64 11.81
C ARG A 322 22.02 -18.39 11.33
N GLN A 323 22.06 -18.83 10.07
CA GLN A 323 23.22 -19.52 9.52
C GLN A 323 24.39 -18.57 9.20
N VAL A 324 24.14 -17.26 9.10
CA VAL A 324 25.08 -16.29 8.53
C VAL A 324 25.48 -15.21 9.55
N THR A 325 24.68 -15.00 10.61
CA THR A 325 25.00 -14.07 11.70
C THR A 325 25.40 -14.82 12.95
N ASP A 326 26.41 -14.32 13.67
CA ASP A 326 26.72 -14.82 15.02
C ASP A 326 25.46 -14.87 15.87
N GLU A 327 25.25 -16.01 16.55
CA GLU A 327 24.15 -16.20 17.48
C GLU A 327 24.24 -15.15 18.58
N ASP A 328 23.23 -14.29 18.64
CA ASP A 328 23.06 -13.27 19.66
C ASP A 328 21.67 -13.47 20.25
N GLU A 329 21.59 -14.35 21.25
CA GLU A 329 20.33 -14.73 21.90
C GLU A 329 19.60 -13.52 22.50
N ASP A 330 20.32 -12.44 22.82
CA ASP A 330 19.77 -11.21 23.38
C ASP A 330 19.22 -10.24 22.31
N ASN A 331 19.50 -10.48 21.02
CA ASN A 331 19.02 -9.66 19.91
C ASN A 331 18.44 -10.52 18.76
N PRO A 332 17.21 -11.05 18.92
CA PRO A 332 16.60 -11.98 17.97
C PRO A 332 16.35 -11.38 16.57
N ILE A 333 16.43 -10.05 16.43
CA ILE A 333 16.19 -9.32 15.18
C ILE A 333 17.47 -8.76 14.54
N LYS A 334 18.66 -9.11 15.07
CA LYS A 334 19.96 -8.59 14.62
C LYS A 334 20.22 -8.82 13.14
N GLY A 335 19.96 -10.03 12.65
CA GLY A 335 20.19 -10.35 11.23
C GLY A 335 19.30 -9.54 10.29
N TYR A 336 18.04 -9.34 10.67
CA TYR A 336 17.13 -8.51 9.91
C TYR A 336 17.61 -7.05 9.85
N PHE A 337 18.11 -6.51 10.97
CA PHE A 337 18.66 -5.16 11.01
C PHE A 337 19.83 -4.97 10.03
N LYS A 338 20.72 -5.97 9.91
CA LYS A 338 21.83 -5.93 8.95
C LYS A 338 21.36 -5.92 7.50
N ILE A 339 20.34 -6.73 7.17
CA ILE A 339 19.69 -6.68 5.83
C ILE A 339 19.11 -5.30 5.56
N HIS A 340 18.40 -4.72 6.54
CA HIS A 340 17.83 -3.39 6.37
C HIS A 340 18.93 -2.34 6.13
N GLN A 341 20.01 -2.38 6.90
CA GLN A 341 21.14 -1.47 6.74
C GLN A 341 21.78 -1.57 5.35
N HIS A 342 21.96 -2.78 4.82
CA HIS A 342 22.48 -3.01 3.47
C HIS A 342 21.60 -2.36 2.39
N SER A 343 20.28 -2.40 2.57
CA SER A 343 19.33 -1.81 1.61
C SER A 343 19.37 -0.27 1.53
N ASN A 344 20.12 0.43 2.39
CA ASN A 344 20.16 1.90 2.43
C ASN A 344 20.88 2.53 1.25
N ALA A 345 21.78 1.80 0.60
CA ALA A 345 22.49 2.32 -0.57
C ALA A 345 21.59 2.39 -1.82
N LEU A 346 20.42 1.72 -1.81
CA LEU A 346 19.55 1.52 -2.98
C LEU A 346 19.40 2.76 -3.88
N PHE A 347 18.94 3.88 -3.32
CA PHE A 347 18.66 5.06 -4.14
C PHE A 347 19.94 5.71 -4.70
N ARG A 348 21.05 5.65 -3.97
CA ARG A 348 22.35 6.11 -4.49
C ARG A 348 22.88 5.15 -5.57
N THR A 349 22.73 3.85 -5.40
CA THR A 349 23.13 2.86 -6.41
C THR A 349 22.34 3.03 -7.71
N VAL A 350 21.03 3.31 -7.63
CA VAL A 350 20.15 3.35 -8.82
C VAL A 350 20.18 4.70 -9.55
N TRP A 351 20.46 5.81 -8.87
CA TRP A 351 20.52 7.13 -9.51
C TRP A 351 21.93 7.73 -9.58
N GLY A 352 22.91 7.20 -8.85
CA GLY A 352 24.29 7.69 -8.85
C GLY A 352 24.37 9.18 -8.57
N GLU A 353 25.17 9.88 -9.38
CA GLU A 353 25.33 11.34 -9.34
C GLU A 353 24.04 12.12 -9.64
N ASN A 354 23.04 11.48 -10.27
CA ASN A 354 21.74 12.09 -10.55
C ASN A 354 20.79 12.06 -9.34
N TYR A 355 21.20 11.49 -8.20
CA TYR A 355 20.41 11.50 -6.98
C TYR A 355 20.48 12.87 -6.30
N PRO A 356 19.36 13.60 -6.14
CA PRO A 356 19.41 14.96 -5.61
C PRO A 356 19.94 14.99 -4.17
N GLN A 357 20.80 15.96 -3.86
CA GLN A 357 21.30 16.16 -2.49
C GLN A 357 20.18 16.34 -1.46
N SER A 358 19.08 16.99 -1.84
CA SER A 358 17.90 17.13 -0.97
C SER A 358 17.26 15.78 -0.62
N GLU A 359 17.26 14.82 -1.55
CA GLU A 359 16.71 13.48 -1.31
C GLU A 359 17.67 12.63 -0.45
N LEU A 360 18.99 12.84 -0.59
CA LEU A 360 20.00 12.22 0.27
C LEU A 360 19.89 12.68 1.73
N LEU A 361 19.72 13.99 1.93
CA LEU A 361 19.48 14.54 3.27
C LEU A 361 18.16 14.04 3.86
N ASP A 362 17.10 13.96 3.06
CA ASP A 362 15.82 13.38 3.48
C ASP A 362 15.97 11.90 3.90
N ASP A 363 16.76 11.10 3.18
CA ASP A 363 17.01 9.71 3.55
C ASP A 363 17.78 9.58 4.88
N LEU A 364 18.73 10.48 5.13
CA LEU A 364 19.46 10.53 6.40
C LEU A 364 18.53 10.93 7.55
N GLU A 365 17.70 11.96 7.38
CA GLU A 365 16.75 12.44 8.39
C GLU A 365 15.70 11.38 8.76
N ASN A 366 15.26 10.58 7.79
CA ASN A 366 14.23 9.56 8.00
C ASN A 366 14.78 8.16 8.32
N ARG A 367 16.10 7.96 8.36
CA ARG A 367 16.71 6.63 8.49
C ARG A 367 16.24 5.89 9.74
N GLU A 368 16.38 6.52 10.90
CA GLU A 368 16.08 5.91 12.19
C GLU A 368 14.59 5.53 12.31
N ILE A 369 13.69 6.39 11.83
CA ILE A 369 12.26 6.09 11.90
C ILE A 369 11.89 4.91 10.99
N PHE A 370 12.54 4.73 9.84
CA PHE A 370 12.31 3.54 9.01
C PHE A 370 12.94 2.27 9.60
N TYR A 371 14.05 2.36 10.32
CA TYR A 371 14.54 1.23 11.10
C TYR A 371 13.51 0.77 12.13
N LEU A 372 12.90 1.69 12.87
CA LEU A 372 11.80 1.35 13.78
C LEU A 372 10.65 0.65 13.05
N LEU A 373 10.24 1.11 11.85
CA LEU A 373 9.20 0.45 11.07
C LEU A 373 9.57 -1.00 10.72
N GLY A 374 10.79 -1.21 10.23
CA GLY A 374 11.26 -2.55 9.87
C GLY A 374 11.29 -3.49 11.09
N GLU A 375 11.76 -2.99 12.23
CA GLU A 375 11.79 -3.75 13.48
C GLU A 375 10.38 -4.01 14.02
N CYS A 376 9.44 -3.06 13.88
CA CYS A 376 8.03 -3.30 14.19
C CYS A 376 7.43 -4.42 13.36
N GLY A 377 7.81 -4.54 12.07
CA GLY A 377 7.44 -5.66 11.21
C GLY A 377 7.92 -7.01 11.77
N GLN A 378 9.18 -7.09 12.20
CA GLN A 378 9.74 -8.28 12.85
C GLN A 378 9.02 -8.61 14.16
N LEU A 379 8.80 -7.60 15.02
CA LEU A 379 8.07 -7.82 16.26
C LEU A 379 6.62 -8.27 16.01
N ARG A 380 5.93 -7.70 15.01
CA ARG A 380 4.58 -8.14 14.60
C ARG A 380 4.57 -9.59 14.17
N TYR A 381 5.59 -10.04 13.40
CA TYR A 381 5.73 -11.45 13.06
C TYR A 381 5.94 -12.32 14.30
N MET A 382 6.88 -11.96 15.19
CA MET A 382 7.16 -12.72 16.41
C MET A 382 5.91 -12.85 17.30
N VAL A 383 5.14 -11.77 17.45
CA VAL A 383 3.88 -11.77 18.21
C VAL A 383 2.81 -12.61 17.52
N ALA A 384 2.66 -12.52 16.20
CA ALA A 384 1.71 -13.34 15.45
C ALA A 384 2.05 -14.83 15.50
N ASP A 385 3.34 -15.16 15.45
CA ASP A 385 3.83 -16.53 15.56
C ASP A 385 3.57 -17.12 16.94
N LEU A 386 3.89 -16.36 18.00
CA LEU A 386 3.56 -16.70 19.38
C LEU A 386 2.05 -16.88 19.58
N ALA A 387 1.22 -15.97 19.05
CA ALA A 387 -0.24 -16.05 19.16
C ALA A 387 -0.77 -17.37 18.59
N ARG A 388 -0.27 -17.78 17.42
CA ARG A 388 -0.66 -19.04 16.77
C ARG A 388 -0.21 -20.26 17.55
N GLN A 389 1.00 -20.23 18.10
CA GLN A 389 1.53 -21.33 18.91
C GLN A 389 0.74 -21.50 20.22
N LEU A 390 0.41 -20.41 20.90
CA LEU A 390 -0.46 -20.41 22.08
C LEU A 390 -1.86 -20.92 21.72
N TYR A 391 -2.43 -20.46 20.61
CA TYR A 391 -3.75 -20.87 20.13
C TYR A 391 -3.85 -22.38 19.88
N HIS A 392 -2.82 -23.00 19.30
CA HIS A 392 -2.78 -24.44 19.05
C HIS A 392 -2.18 -25.28 20.18
N GLY A 393 -1.82 -24.67 21.33
CA GLY A 393 -1.25 -25.39 22.46
C GLY A 393 0.10 -26.05 22.16
N VAL A 394 0.95 -25.42 21.35
CA VAL A 394 2.27 -25.95 20.99
C VAL A 394 3.18 -25.98 22.24
N ALA A 395 3.83 -27.11 22.50
CA ALA A 395 4.80 -27.24 23.58
C ALA A 395 5.98 -26.26 23.38
N GLY A 396 6.36 -25.52 24.43
CA GLY A 396 7.41 -24.51 24.33
C GLY A 396 6.91 -23.07 24.04
N ALA A 397 5.61 -22.88 23.77
CA ALA A 397 5.05 -21.57 23.43
C ALA A 397 5.13 -20.57 24.60
N GLN A 398 5.00 -21.06 25.84
CA GLN A 398 5.04 -20.20 27.03
C GLN A 398 6.43 -19.61 27.26
N GLU A 399 7.49 -20.39 26.99
CA GLU A 399 8.88 -19.98 27.09
C GLU A 399 9.21 -18.86 26.10
N GLN A 400 8.59 -18.89 24.91
CA GLN A 400 8.77 -17.87 23.87
C GLN A 400 8.22 -16.50 24.26
N ILE A 401 7.27 -16.41 25.19
CA ILE A 401 6.77 -15.12 25.70
C ILE A 401 7.92 -14.24 26.18
N SER A 402 8.87 -14.82 26.91
CA SER A 402 10.02 -14.10 27.44
C SER A 402 10.94 -13.56 26.34
N VAL A 403 11.09 -14.31 25.24
CA VAL A 403 11.92 -13.93 24.07
C VAL A 403 11.27 -12.76 23.34
N VAL A 404 9.96 -12.85 23.06
CA VAL A 404 9.22 -11.77 22.40
C VAL A 404 9.20 -10.51 23.26
N GLU A 405 9.01 -10.64 24.58
CA GLU A 405 9.04 -9.49 25.48
C GLU A 405 10.42 -8.79 25.50
N LYS A 406 11.50 -9.57 25.56
CA LYS A 406 12.88 -9.05 25.48
C LYS A 406 13.09 -8.26 24.18
N ALA A 407 12.63 -8.79 23.04
CA ALA A 407 12.73 -8.12 21.74
C ALA A 407 11.97 -6.78 21.72
N ILE A 408 10.73 -6.75 22.23
CA ILE A 408 9.94 -5.51 22.34
C ILE A 408 10.67 -4.48 23.21
N ARG A 409 11.22 -4.90 24.36
CA ARG A 409 11.99 -4.01 25.25
C ARG A 409 13.27 -3.50 24.59
N LEU A 410 13.96 -4.33 23.81
CA LEU A 410 15.16 -3.95 23.07
C LEU A 410 14.86 -2.84 22.07
N VAL A 411 13.85 -3.03 21.22
CA VAL A 411 13.42 -2.03 20.22
C VAL A 411 12.93 -0.75 20.90
N GLY A 412 12.14 -0.87 21.97
CA GLY A 412 11.66 0.27 22.75
C GLY A 412 12.79 1.10 23.36
N ARG A 413 13.85 0.46 23.86
CA ARG A 413 15.04 1.17 24.36
C ARG A 413 15.83 1.85 23.25
N ARG A 414 16.06 1.15 22.13
CA ARG A 414 16.80 1.64 20.97
C ARG A 414 16.18 2.91 20.37
N HIS A 415 14.86 2.98 20.31
CA HIS A 415 14.11 4.11 19.73
C HIS A 415 13.43 4.99 20.77
N SER A 416 13.86 4.91 22.03
CA SER A 416 13.20 5.56 23.17
C SER A 416 13.02 7.07 22.98
N GLU A 417 14.00 7.76 22.41
CA GLU A 417 13.92 9.21 22.19
C GLU A 417 12.80 9.59 21.22
N ILE A 418 12.70 8.90 20.06
CA ILE A 418 11.63 9.16 19.09
C ILE A 418 10.26 8.81 19.68
N LEU A 419 10.16 7.66 20.38
CA LEU A 419 8.93 7.23 21.02
C LEU A 419 8.45 8.24 22.07
N ARG A 420 9.35 8.81 22.88
CA ARG A 420 9.03 9.79 23.93
C ARG A 420 8.56 11.13 23.39
N VAL A 421 9.12 11.59 22.28
CA VAL A 421 8.79 12.92 21.73
C VAL A 421 7.65 12.89 20.71
N ALA A 422 7.27 11.71 20.19
CA ALA A 422 6.35 11.56 19.06
C ALA A 422 5.05 12.36 19.20
N THR A 423 4.37 12.23 20.35
CA THR A 423 3.12 12.94 20.62
C THR A 423 3.33 14.40 20.99
N SER A 424 4.53 14.81 21.39
CA SER A 424 4.88 16.22 21.66
C SER A 424 5.29 16.99 20.41
N LEU A 425 5.56 16.33 19.29
CA LEU A 425 5.89 16.99 18.02
C LEU A 425 4.68 17.75 17.46
N VAL A 426 4.64 19.06 17.74
CA VAL A 426 3.74 20.05 17.14
C VAL A 426 4.44 20.65 15.92
N SER A 427 3.71 20.83 14.83
CA SER A 427 4.15 21.63 13.69
C SER A 427 3.16 22.78 13.60
N ASP A 428 3.59 23.97 14.02
CA ASP A 428 2.70 25.13 14.09
C ASP A 428 2.33 25.65 12.70
N GLU A 429 3.23 25.61 11.72
CA GLU A 429 2.93 26.07 10.38
C GLU A 429 3.68 25.20 9.37
N SER A 430 2.92 24.53 8.51
CA SER A 430 3.36 23.68 7.38
C SER A 430 4.00 22.31 7.71
N ASN A 431 3.33 21.22 7.29
CA ASN A 431 3.89 19.87 7.20
C ASN A 431 4.98 19.74 6.11
N HIS A 432 6.01 20.59 6.14
CA HIS A 432 7.11 20.50 5.16
C HIS A 432 8.16 19.45 5.52
N LYS A 433 8.13 18.89 6.73
CA LYS A 433 9.07 17.83 7.15
C LYS A 433 8.44 16.45 7.07
N ARG A 434 8.90 15.65 6.10
CA ARG A 434 8.49 14.25 5.90
C ARG A 434 8.66 13.41 7.17
N LEU A 435 9.69 13.70 7.98
CA LEU A 435 9.95 13.04 9.26
C LEU A 435 8.74 13.09 10.21
N ILE A 436 8.04 14.22 10.33
CA ILE A 436 6.90 14.35 11.24
C ILE A 436 5.74 13.46 10.79
N SER A 437 5.45 13.41 9.48
CA SER A 437 4.44 12.49 8.92
C SER A 437 4.84 11.03 9.17
N ASN A 438 6.12 10.69 9.00
CA ASN A 438 6.63 9.35 9.26
C ASN A 438 6.60 8.95 10.73
N VAL A 439 6.90 9.86 11.66
CA VAL A 439 6.77 9.59 13.11
C VAL A 439 5.32 9.26 13.45
N ARG A 440 4.36 10.06 12.95
CA ARG A 440 2.93 9.81 13.22
C ARG A 440 2.37 8.57 12.51
N TYR A 441 3.01 8.11 11.45
CA TYR A 441 2.71 6.82 10.80
C TYR A 441 3.34 5.64 11.55
N ILE A 442 4.62 5.72 11.90
CA ILE A 442 5.40 4.55 12.28
C ILE A 442 5.32 4.27 13.79
N VAL A 443 5.33 5.29 14.65
CA VAL A 443 5.25 5.10 16.12
C VAL A 443 3.98 4.34 16.55
N PRO A 444 2.78 4.57 15.96
CA PRO A 444 1.61 3.75 16.27
C PRO A 444 1.81 2.25 16.01
N ASN A 445 2.65 1.84 15.06
CA ASN A 445 2.93 0.42 14.80
C ASN A 445 3.67 -0.23 15.97
N PHE A 446 4.60 0.47 16.62
CA PHE A 446 5.27 -0.03 17.83
C PHE A 446 4.26 -0.26 18.96
N HIS A 447 3.40 0.73 19.22
CA HIS A 447 2.37 0.62 20.25
C HIS A 447 1.33 -0.45 19.93
N ALA A 448 0.97 -0.63 18.66
CA ALA A 448 0.06 -1.69 18.23
C ALA A 448 0.64 -3.09 18.47
N THR A 449 1.94 -3.28 18.21
CA THR A 449 2.66 -4.51 18.57
C THR A 449 2.63 -4.76 20.07
N VAL A 450 2.83 -3.73 20.90
CA VAL A 450 2.73 -3.84 22.37
C VAL A 450 1.31 -4.25 22.79
N LEU A 451 0.28 -3.62 22.22
CA LEU A 451 -1.12 -3.97 22.49
C LEU A 451 -1.41 -5.42 22.10
N GLN A 452 -0.99 -5.86 20.91
CA GLN A 452 -1.20 -7.23 20.47
C GLN A 452 -0.51 -8.23 21.39
N PHE A 453 0.76 -7.99 21.76
CA PHE A 453 1.51 -8.84 22.67
C PHE A 453 0.83 -8.97 24.05
N LEU A 454 0.38 -7.85 24.63
CA LEU A 454 -0.30 -7.86 25.91
C LEU A 454 -1.68 -8.52 25.82
N ARG A 455 -2.42 -8.29 24.73
CA ARG A 455 -3.70 -8.96 24.48
C ARG A 455 -3.57 -10.48 24.48
N ILE A 456 -2.55 -11.04 23.82
CA ILE A 456 -2.39 -12.50 23.71
C ILE A 456 -1.80 -13.15 24.96
N THR A 457 -1.01 -12.41 25.75
CA THR A 457 -0.34 -12.95 26.95
C THR A 457 -1.11 -12.70 28.25
N ARG A 458 -2.07 -11.77 28.23
CA ARG A 458 -2.88 -11.36 29.38
C ARG A 458 -4.35 -11.27 29.01
N PHE A 459 -4.82 -12.23 28.23
CA PHE A 459 -6.14 -12.20 27.57
C PHE A 459 -7.29 -11.95 28.56
N ASP A 460 -7.26 -12.58 29.73
CA ASP A 460 -8.32 -12.49 30.76
C ASP A 460 -8.15 -11.30 31.72
N GLN A 461 -7.13 -10.46 31.52
CA GLN A 461 -6.84 -9.33 32.42
C GLN A 461 -7.33 -8.00 31.85
N GLY A 462 -7.81 -7.11 32.72
CA GLY A 462 -8.15 -5.73 32.34
C GLY A 462 -6.94 -4.92 31.83
N LEU A 463 -7.21 -3.74 31.28
CA LEU A 463 -6.17 -2.86 30.72
C LEU A 463 -5.20 -2.35 31.79
N ASP A 464 -3.91 -2.66 31.61
CA ASP A 464 -2.83 -2.11 32.44
C ASP A 464 -2.34 -0.73 31.96
N GLU A 465 -1.44 -0.11 32.73
CA GLU A 465 -0.89 1.21 32.40
C GLU A 465 -0.13 1.22 31.07
N ARG A 466 0.52 0.10 30.70
CA ARG A 466 1.28 -0.01 29.45
C ARG A 466 0.35 -0.08 28.23
N GLN A 467 -0.80 -0.74 28.37
CA GLN A 467 -1.86 -0.77 27.36
C GLN A 467 -2.52 0.60 27.24
N ARG A 468 -2.87 1.25 28.36
CA ARG A 468 -3.47 2.60 28.35
C ARG A 468 -2.55 3.64 27.72
N LEU A 469 -1.25 3.59 28.03
CA LEU A 469 -0.23 4.40 27.37
C LEU A 469 -0.23 4.16 25.86
N SER A 470 -0.18 2.89 25.44
CA SER A 470 -0.11 2.55 24.01
C SER A 470 -1.35 2.97 23.24
N LEU A 471 -2.55 2.81 23.83
CA LEU A 471 -3.81 3.35 23.28
C LEU A 471 -3.75 4.87 23.11
N ARG A 472 -3.31 5.59 24.16
CA ARG A 472 -3.20 7.05 24.12
C ARG A 472 -2.26 7.53 23.02
N GLU A 473 -1.09 6.92 22.87
CA GLU A 473 -0.12 7.30 21.84
C GLU A 473 -0.67 7.03 20.43
N ILE A 474 -1.30 5.87 20.18
CA ILE A 474 -1.94 5.55 18.89
C ILE A 474 -3.02 6.58 18.56
N MET A 475 -3.97 6.81 19.47
CA MET A 475 -5.09 7.71 19.22
C MET A 475 -4.62 9.16 19.01
N THR A 476 -3.69 9.64 19.83
CA THR A 476 -3.16 11.00 19.70
C THR A 476 -2.48 11.22 18.35
N LEU A 477 -1.63 10.29 17.91
CA LEU A 477 -0.95 10.38 16.62
C LEU A 477 -1.91 10.19 15.44
N ALA A 478 -2.93 9.35 15.60
CA ALA A 478 -3.98 9.17 14.61
C ALA A 478 -4.79 10.46 14.39
N PHE A 479 -5.28 11.09 15.45
CA PHE A 479 -6.00 12.36 15.35
C PHE A 479 -5.15 13.46 14.71
N LYS A 480 -3.87 13.58 15.11
CA LYS A 480 -2.94 14.53 14.50
C LYS A 480 -2.76 14.27 13.01
N SER A 481 -2.55 13.02 12.61
CA SER A 481 -2.38 12.66 11.19
C SER A 481 -3.65 12.90 10.38
N PHE A 482 -4.80 12.53 10.93
CA PHE A 482 -6.10 12.70 10.29
C PHE A 482 -6.40 14.17 10.01
N ARG A 483 -6.11 15.08 10.96
CA ARG A 483 -6.28 16.53 10.78
C ARG A 483 -5.55 17.09 9.55
N HIS A 484 -4.45 16.47 9.13
CA HIS A 484 -3.61 16.96 8.05
C HIS A 484 -3.79 16.22 6.72
N GLU A 485 -3.91 14.90 6.74
CA GLU A 485 -3.91 14.05 5.54
C GLU A 485 -5.21 13.25 5.36
N GLY A 486 -6.16 13.39 6.29
CA GLY A 486 -7.45 12.69 6.27
C GLY A 486 -7.30 11.18 6.25
N ASP A 487 -8.15 10.51 5.48
CA ASP A 487 -8.15 9.05 5.37
C ASP A 487 -6.89 8.49 4.72
N THR A 488 -6.13 9.30 3.97
CA THR A 488 -4.86 8.85 3.40
C THR A 488 -3.85 8.49 4.48
N ALA A 489 -3.83 9.24 5.59
CA ALA A 489 -3.04 8.86 6.75
C ALA A 489 -3.60 7.61 7.43
N MET A 490 -4.93 7.49 7.53
CA MET A 490 -5.57 6.35 8.20
C MET A 490 -5.30 5.03 7.49
N MET A 491 -5.17 5.01 6.15
CA MET A 491 -4.74 3.82 5.42
C MET A 491 -3.37 3.28 5.88
N ARG A 492 -2.45 4.17 6.28
CA ARG A 492 -1.10 3.78 6.72
C ARG A 492 -1.08 3.28 8.16
N ILE A 493 -2.06 3.67 8.97
CA ILE A 493 -2.19 3.24 10.38
C ILE A 493 -3.44 2.38 10.61
N SER A 494 -3.93 1.69 9.58
CA SER A 494 -5.12 0.84 9.68
C SER A 494 -4.95 -0.24 10.74
N TRP A 495 -3.83 -0.96 10.72
CA TRP A 495 -3.55 -1.97 11.74
C TRP A 495 -3.44 -1.41 13.16
N PRO A 496 -2.68 -0.32 13.43
CA PRO A 496 -2.72 0.33 14.74
C PRO A 496 -4.12 0.75 15.20
N LEU A 497 -4.94 1.29 14.31
CA LEU A 497 -6.33 1.64 14.63
C LEU A 497 -7.19 0.42 14.91
N PHE A 498 -6.98 -0.68 14.16
CA PHE A 498 -7.65 -1.95 14.39
C PHE A 498 -7.34 -2.47 15.80
N MET A 499 -6.05 -2.51 16.16
CA MET A 499 -5.62 -2.94 17.49
C MET A 499 -6.15 -2.04 18.61
N ALA A 500 -6.16 -0.71 18.39
CA ALA A 500 -6.77 0.21 19.34
C ALA A 500 -8.27 -0.03 19.50
N GLY A 501 -8.98 -0.35 18.41
CA GLY A 501 -10.39 -0.68 18.44
C GLY A 501 -10.69 -1.96 19.21
N LEU A 502 -9.85 -2.98 19.08
CA LEU A 502 -10.01 -4.24 19.83
C LEU A 502 -9.84 -4.06 21.35
N GLU A 503 -9.01 -3.11 21.78
CA GLU A 503 -8.62 -2.95 23.19
C GLU A 503 -9.32 -1.80 23.91
N THR A 504 -9.80 -0.76 23.21
CA THR A 504 -10.29 0.45 23.88
C THR A 504 -11.61 0.22 24.63
N ASP A 505 -11.66 0.73 25.86
CA ASP A 505 -12.84 0.84 26.72
C ASP A 505 -13.57 2.20 26.56
N ASP A 506 -13.04 3.11 25.74
CA ASP A 506 -13.60 4.45 25.52
C ASP A 506 -14.60 4.44 24.34
N LEU A 507 -15.85 4.85 24.61
CA LEU A 507 -16.94 4.85 23.63
C LEU A 507 -16.70 5.80 22.45
N LEU A 508 -16.09 6.97 22.70
CA LEU A 508 -15.81 7.95 21.65
C LEU A 508 -14.69 7.45 20.73
N HIS A 509 -13.68 6.79 21.29
CA HIS A 509 -12.65 6.14 20.48
C HIS A 509 -13.24 5.02 19.62
N ARG A 510 -14.12 4.17 20.15
CA ARG A 510 -14.80 3.10 19.37
C ARG A 510 -15.55 3.67 18.18
N GLU A 511 -16.43 4.65 18.41
CA GLU A 511 -17.23 5.28 17.36
C GLU A 511 -16.33 5.90 16.29
N TRP A 512 -15.31 6.65 16.70
CA TRP A 512 -14.40 7.30 15.76
C TRP A 512 -13.61 6.29 14.90
N ILE A 513 -13.12 5.20 15.51
CA ILE A 513 -12.38 4.14 14.81
C ILE A 513 -13.29 3.44 13.78
N LEU A 514 -14.51 3.07 14.18
CA LEU A 514 -15.48 2.44 13.27
C LEU A 514 -15.82 3.35 12.09
N ASP A 515 -15.99 4.64 12.33
CA ASP A 515 -16.19 5.63 11.26
C ASP A 515 -14.99 5.73 10.32
N ARG A 516 -13.75 5.65 10.85
CA ARG A 516 -12.55 5.63 9.99
C ARG A 516 -12.54 4.38 9.11
N PHE A 517 -12.78 3.21 9.68
CA PHE A 517 -12.82 1.95 8.92
C PHE A 517 -13.93 1.92 7.86
N ARG A 518 -15.11 2.45 8.18
CA ARG A 518 -16.20 2.64 7.21
C ARG A 518 -15.75 3.50 6.02
N SER A 519 -15.06 4.62 6.28
CA SER A 519 -14.49 5.46 5.21
C SER A 519 -13.40 4.74 4.42
N LEU A 520 -12.53 3.98 5.09
CA LEU A 520 -11.43 3.24 4.46
C LEU A 520 -11.90 2.17 3.47
N GLY A 521 -13.13 1.66 3.60
CA GLY A 521 -13.71 0.71 2.67
C GLY A 521 -13.73 1.16 1.19
N ARG A 522 -13.64 2.47 0.92
CA ARG A 522 -13.51 3.02 -0.44
C ARG A 522 -12.14 2.80 -1.09
N PHE A 523 -11.15 2.34 -0.33
CA PHE A 523 -9.79 2.09 -0.84
C PHE A 523 -9.47 0.60 -1.01
N GLY A 524 -10.30 -0.31 -0.50
CA GLY A 524 -10.11 -1.74 -0.66
C GLY A 524 -11.13 -2.58 0.09
N LEU A 525 -11.29 -3.83 -0.34
CA LEU A 525 -12.22 -4.80 0.26
C LEU A 525 -11.75 -5.24 1.65
N ASN A 526 -10.45 -5.37 1.88
CA ASN A 526 -9.92 -5.78 3.18
C ASN A 526 -10.24 -4.78 4.29
N TYR A 527 -10.33 -3.48 4.00
CA TYR A 527 -10.80 -2.50 4.99
C TYR A 527 -12.27 -2.70 5.35
N LYS A 528 -13.12 -3.09 4.39
CA LYS A 528 -14.53 -3.43 4.66
C LYS A 528 -14.65 -4.69 5.50
N ARG A 529 -13.85 -5.72 5.20
CA ARG A 529 -13.80 -6.97 5.97
C ARG A 529 -13.33 -6.71 7.41
N ALA A 530 -12.27 -5.93 7.56
CA ALA A 530 -11.78 -5.50 8.86
C ALA A 530 -12.83 -4.71 9.64
N PHE A 531 -13.55 -3.79 8.98
CA PHE A 531 -14.65 -3.05 9.59
C PHE A 531 -15.71 -4.00 10.18
N LEU A 532 -16.20 -4.96 9.38
CA LEU A 532 -17.26 -5.89 9.80
C LEU A 532 -16.82 -6.75 10.99
N LEU A 533 -15.60 -7.28 10.96
CA LEU A 533 -15.07 -8.05 12.09
C LEU A 533 -14.92 -7.18 13.33
N LEU A 534 -14.36 -5.96 13.19
CA LEU A 534 -14.13 -5.05 14.31
C LEU A 534 -15.43 -4.63 14.99
N GLU A 535 -16.44 -4.30 14.19
CA GLU A 535 -17.79 -3.97 14.67
C GLU A 535 -18.37 -5.13 15.48
N SER A 536 -18.35 -6.35 14.93
CA SER A 536 -18.84 -7.51 15.68
C SER A 536 -18.03 -7.81 16.95
N VAL A 537 -16.71 -7.65 16.92
CA VAL A 537 -15.88 -7.89 18.12
C VAL A 537 -16.23 -6.89 19.20
N MET A 538 -16.34 -5.60 18.87
CA MET A 538 -16.71 -4.56 19.83
C MET A 538 -18.08 -4.83 20.45
N GLU A 539 -19.08 -5.18 19.65
CA GLU A 539 -20.42 -5.51 20.15
C GLU A 539 -20.43 -6.73 21.08
N GLN A 540 -19.69 -7.79 20.73
CA GLN A 540 -19.61 -9.00 21.57
C GLN A 540 -18.87 -8.71 22.88
N GLN A 541 -17.76 -7.97 22.83
CA GLN A 541 -17.02 -7.58 24.04
C GLN A 541 -17.87 -6.70 24.96
N GLU A 542 -18.72 -5.82 24.41
CA GLU A 542 -19.65 -5.01 25.21
C GLU A 542 -20.73 -5.87 25.88
N LYS A 543 -21.32 -6.82 25.13
CA LYS A 543 -22.36 -7.72 25.66
C LYS A 543 -21.83 -8.67 26.73
N LEU A 544 -20.62 -9.21 26.53
CA LEU A 544 -20.03 -10.23 27.40
C LEU A 544 -19.18 -9.64 28.53
N SER A 545 -18.75 -8.38 28.41
CA SER A 545 -17.75 -7.77 29.31
C SER A 545 -16.42 -8.53 29.39
N GLU A 546 -16.10 -9.30 28.34
CA GLU A 546 -14.90 -10.14 28.21
C GLU A 546 -14.24 -9.92 26.84
N ARG A 547 -12.93 -10.19 26.72
CA ARG A 547 -12.23 -10.09 25.43
C ARG A 547 -12.70 -11.21 24.48
N VAL A 548 -12.85 -10.87 23.21
CA VAL A 548 -13.17 -11.85 22.16
C VAL A 548 -11.91 -12.20 21.37
N ASN A 549 -11.66 -13.50 21.18
CA ASN A 549 -10.53 -13.94 20.40
C ASN A 549 -10.87 -13.87 18.89
N MET A 550 -10.13 -13.05 18.16
CA MET A 550 -10.34 -12.85 16.73
C MET A 550 -10.05 -14.13 15.93
N LEU A 551 -9.09 -14.97 16.34
CA LEU A 551 -8.75 -16.18 15.60
C LEU A 551 -9.93 -17.16 15.57
N ASP A 552 -10.67 -17.28 16.67
CA ASP A 552 -11.89 -18.10 16.73
C ASP A 552 -12.95 -17.62 15.74
N LEU A 553 -13.15 -16.30 15.62
CA LEU A 553 -14.09 -15.73 14.66
C LEU A 553 -13.64 -15.96 13.21
N LEU A 554 -12.34 -15.83 12.91
CA LEU A 554 -11.81 -16.06 11.57
C LEU A 554 -11.85 -17.55 11.18
N ASP A 555 -11.62 -18.46 12.13
CA ASP A 555 -11.64 -19.90 11.88
C ASP A 555 -13.07 -20.47 11.88
N SER A 556 -14.05 -19.77 12.46
CA SER A 556 -15.48 -20.15 12.36
C SER A 556 -16.03 -20.12 10.92
N GLY A 557 -15.35 -19.43 10.00
CA GLY A 557 -15.81 -19.20 8.63
C GLY A 557 -16.96 -18.19 8.50
N CYS A 558 -17.43 -17.60 9.61
CA CYS A 558 -18.47 -16.56 9.57
C CYS A 558 -17.96 -15.22 9.02
N TYR A 559 -16.64 -15.01 9.00
CA TYR A 559 -16.00 -13.78 8.52
C TYR A 559 -15.00 -14.09 7.41
N GLU A 560 -15.02 -13.25 6.37
CA GLU A 560 -13.97 -13.26 5.35
C GLU A 560 -12.62 -12.86 5.95
N ARG A 561 -11.54 -13.49 5.47
CA ARG A 561 -10.18 -13.14 5.87
C ARG A 561 -9.71 -11.86 5.20
N PHE A 562 -8.86 -11.12 5.90
CA PHE A 562 -8.29 -9.87 5.44
C PHE A 562 -6.89 -9.65 6.01
N VAL A 563 -6.18 -8.69 5.44
CA VAL A 563 -4.93 -8.14 5.97
C VAL A 563 -5.01 -6.62 5.88
N VAL A 564 -4.82 -5.95 7.02
CA VAL A 564 -4.79 -4.47 7.15
C VAL A 564 -3.63 -3.99 7.99
#